data_AF-A0A955M1H6-F1
#
_entry.id   AF-A0A955M1H6-F1
#
_cell.length_a   1.000
_cell.length_b   1.000
_cell.length_c   1.000
_cell.angle_alpha   90.00
_cell.angle_beta   90.00
_cell.angle_gamma   90.00
#
_symmetry.space_group_name_H-M   'P 1'
#
loop_
_entity.id
_entity.type
_entity.pdbx_description
1 polymer ?
#
loop_
_entity_poly.entity_id
_entity_poly.type
_entity_poly.pdbx_seq_one_letter_code
_entity_poly.pdbx_strand_id
1 'polypeptide(L)'
;ISGDAYIYNHKLEPKYVAYFFQSEQFQKQKIRHITGTKVKRVSGESMAKFSIPVPPTEIQREIVNVLDSFTKLEAELEAELEAELEARRRQYQYYRDLLLSFDERMLGASKQASKQASKQASKQASKQASKQASK
;
A
#
# COMPACT_ATOMS: atom_id res chain seq x y z
N ILE A 1 -8.87 24.29 -4.25
CA ILE A 1 -9.26 24.01 -2.85
C ILE A 1 -9.83 25.32 -2.30
N SER A 2 -11.12 25.37 -1.95
CA SER A 2 -11.70 26.58 -1.33
C SER A 2 -11.15 26.67 0.09
N GLY A 3 -10.54 27.79 0.46
CA GLY A 3 -9.95 28.02 1.78
C GLY A 3 -10.95 28.49 2.84
N ASP A 4 -12.23 28.15 2.66
CA ASP A 4 -13.30 28.64 3.52
C ASP A 4 -13.39 27.72 4.76
N ALA A 5 -13.21 28.29 5.95
CA ALA A 5 -13.35 27.59 7.23
C ALA A 5 -14.57 28.13 7.98
N TYR A 6 -15.43 27.22 8.45
CA TYR A 6 -16.60 27.56 9.25
C TYR A 6 -16.47 26.91 10.62
N ILE A 7 -16.68 27.69 11.68
CA ILE A 7 -16.68 27.23 13.06
C ILE A 7 -18.12 27.12 13.53
N TYR A 8 -18.51 25.96 14.04
CA TYR A 8 -19.85 25.68 14.53
C TYR A 8 -19.78 25.37 16.02
N ASN A 9 -20.65 26.00 16.82
CA ASN A 9 -20.73 25.79 18.26
C ASN A 9 -22.02 25.02 18.60
N HIS A 10 -21.88 23.88 19.29
CA HIS A 10 -22.99 23.00 19.64
C HIS A 10 -22.74 22.23 20.93
N LYS A 11 -23.82 21.68 21.51
CA LYS A 11 -23.77 20.77 22.67
C LYS A 11 -23.79 19.28 22.28
N LEU A 12 -23.83 18.98 20.99
CA LEU A 12 -23.80 17.60 20.46
C LEU A 12 -22.43 16.95 20.65
N GLU A 13 -22.40 15.63 20.56
CA GLU A 13 -21.14 14.88 20.54
C GLU A 13 -20.33 15.23 19.27
N PRO A 14 -19.08 15.71 19.39
CA PRO A 14 -18.31 16.19 18.23
C PRO A 14 -18.08 15.13 17.16
N LYS A 15 -17.79 13.89 17.59
CA LYS A 15 -17.60 12.76 16.66
C LYS A 15 -18.87 12.39 15.91
N TYR A 16 -20.03 12.49 16.56
CA TYR A 16 -21.32 12.25 15.91
C TYR A 16 -21.53 13.22 14.75
N VAL A 17 -21.26 14.51 14.98
CA VAL A 17 -21.38 15.55 13.94
C VAL A 17 -20.37 15.30 12.81
N ALA A 18 -19.14 14.89 13.13
CA ALA A 18 -18.13 14.55 12.13
C ALA A 18 -18.57 13.38 11.23
N TYR A 19 -19.11 12.31 11.82
CA TYR A 19 -19.66 11.18 11.08
C TYR A 19 -20.89 11.58 10.25
N PHE A 20 -21.78 12.41 10.80
CA PHE A 20 -22.94 12.90 10.06
C PHE A 20 -22.55 13.71 8.81
N PHE A 21 -21.50 14.54 8.88
CA PHE A 21 -21.00 15.27 7.71
C PHE A 21 -20.39 14.38 6.63
N GLN A 22 -20.00 13.16 6.97
CA GLN A 22 -19.55 12.17 6.00
C GLN A 22 -20.72 11.36 5.40
N SER A 23 -21.88 11.35 6.06
CA SER A 23 -23.06 10.61 5.60
C SER A 23 -23.63 11.11 4.27
N GLU A 24 -24.27 10.21 3.53
CA GLU A 24 -24.97 10.56 2.30
C GLU A 24 -26.07 11.62 2.51
N GLN A 25 -26.71 11.63 3.67
CA GLN A 25 -27.78 12.58 3.96
C GLN A 25 -27.24 14.00 3.91
N PHE A 26 -26.09 14.25 4.53
CA PHE A 26 -25.43 15.54 4.45
C PHE A 26 -24.97 15.84 3.03
N GLN A 27 -24.39 14.87 2.30
CA GLN A 27 -23.97 15.08 0.91
C GLN A 27 -25.14 15.48 0.00
N LYS A 28 -26.31 14.83 0.14
CA LYS A 28 -27.54 15.14 -0.60
C LYS A 28 -28.03 16.55 -0.31
N GLN A 29 -28.03 16.97 0.95
CA GLN A 29 -28.36 18.36 1.28
C GLN A 29 -27.32 19.30 0.67
N LYS A 30 -26.02 19.00 0.82
CA LYS A 30 -24.91 19.85 0.36
C LYS A 30 -25.01 20.15 -1.13
N ILE A 31 -25.28 19.14 -1.97
CA ILE A 31 -25.36 19.30 -3.42
C ILE A 31 -26.39 20.37 -3.83
N ARG A 32 -27.51 20.47 -3.12
CA ARG A 32 -28.57 21.47 -3.39
C ARG A 32 -28.17 22.90 -3.05
N HIS A 33 -27.17 23.06 -2.21
CA HIS A 33 -26.72 24.35 -1.69
C HIS A 33 -25.29 24.71 -2.15
N ILE A 34 -24.71 23.93 -3.06
CA ILE A 34 -23.45 24.25 -3.72
C ILE A 34 -23.69 25.33 -4.77
N THR A 35 -22.93 26.41 -4.68
CA THR A 35 -22.93 27.52 -5.63
C THR A 35 -21.59 27.57 -6.37
N GLY A 36 -21.62 27.99 -7.65
CA GLY A 36 -20.43 28.26 -8.45
C GLY A 36 -20.11 27.18 -9.51
N THR A 37 -19.95 27.61 -10.75
CA THR A 37 -19.73 26.74 -11.93
C THR A 37 -18.27 26.27 -12.05
N LYS A 38 -17.30 27.15 -11.74
CA LYS A 38 -15.86 26.87 -11.84
C LYS A 38 -15.26 26.41 -10.51
N VAL A 39 -15.76 26.92 -9.39
CA VAL A 39 -15.37 26.52 -8.03
C VAL A 39 -16.64 26.27 -7.25
N LYS A 40 -16.88 25.00 -6.90
CA LYS A 40 -17.99 24.60 -6.04
C LYS A 40 -17.72 25.12 -4.63
N ARG A 41 -18.59 25.98 -4.12
CA ARG A 41 -18.53 26.53 -2.75
C ARG A 41 -19.86 26.35 -2.06
N VAL A 42 -19.86 26.37 -0.73
CA VAL A 42 -21.08 26.49 0.05
C VAL A 42 -20.93 27.72 0.93
N SER A 43 -21.87 28.66 0.83
CA SER A 43 -21.84 29.88 1.64
C SER A 43 -22.18 29.58 3.10
N GLY A 44 -21.76 30.46 4.02
CA GLY A 44 -22.10 30.36 5.44
C GLY A 44 -23.61 30.38 5.70
N GLU A 45 -24.36 31.17 4.92
CA GLU A 45 -25.83 31.19 4.97
C GLU A 45 -26.45 29.86 4.55
N SER A 46 -25.87 29.19 3.56
CA SER A 46 -26.28 27.85 3.16
C SER A 46 -25.91 26.81 4.21
N MET A 47 -24.79 26.99 4.91
CA MET A 47 -24.39 26.13 6.02
C MET A 47 -25.43 26.12 7.15
N ALA A 48 -26.01 27.28 7.47
CA ALA A 48 -27.06 27.40 8.49
C ALA A 48 -28.38 26.69 8.12
N LYS A 49 -28.57 26.33 6.85
CA LYS A 49 -29.80 25.68 6.36
C LYS A 49 -29.74 24.15 6.43
N PHE A 50 -28.58 23.57 6.72
CA PHE A 50 -28.47 22.11 6.86
C PHE A 50 -29.17 21.63 8.12
N SER A 51 -29.96 20.58 7.97
CA SER A 51 -30.63 19.91 9.08
C SER A 51 -29.79 18.70 9.52
N ILE A 52 -29.45 18.67 10.81
CA ILE A 52 -28.77 17.57 11.47
C ILE A 52 -29.80 16.90 12.40
N PRO A 53 -30.05 15.59 12.29
CA PRO A 53 -30.86 14.86 13.25
C PRO A 53 -30.14 14.86 14.61
N VAL A 54 -30.86 15.21 15.67
CA VAL A 54 -30.30 15.28 17.03
C VAL A 54 -30.99 14.23 17.90
N PRO A 55 -30.45 13.00 17.98
CA PRO A 55 -30.94 12.02 18.94
C PRO A 55 -30.46 12.37 20.37
N PRO A 56 -30.99 11.73 21.43
CA PRO A 56 -30.48 11.86 22.79
C PRO A 56 -28.97 11.59 22.89
N THR A 57 -28.29 12.24 23.83
CA THR A 57 -26.81 12.16 23.98
C THR A 57 -26.30 10.73 24.15
N GLU A 58 -27.03 9.88 24.84
CA GLU A 58 -26.67 8.46 25.02
C GLU A 58 -26.61 7.73 23.66
N ILE A 59 -27.63 7.92 22.82
CA ILE A 59 -27.70 7.35 21.49
C ILE A 59 -26.61 7.92 20.57
N GLN A 60 -26.30 9.22 20.68
CA GLN A 60 -25.19 9.82 19.93
C GLN A 60 -23.86 9.09 20.24
N ARG A 61 -23.60 8.79 21.51
CA ARG A 61 -22.39 8.08 21.95
C ARG A 61 -22.38 6.64 21.47
N GLU A 62 -23.51 5.94 21.53
CA GLU A 62 -23.61 4.57 21.00
C GLU A 62 -23.30 4.51 19.50
N ILE A 63 -23.87 5.43 18.72
CA ILE A 63 -23.59 5.55 17.29
C ILE A 63 -22.08 5.77 17.06
N VAL A 64 -21.48 6.70 17.81
CA VAL A 64 -20.04 6.98 17.72
C VAL A 64 -19.21 5.75 18.08
N ASN A 65 -19.55 5.03 19.14
CA ASN A 65 -18.82 3.83 19.55
C ASN A 65 -18.83 2.75 18.48
N VAL A 66 -20.00 2.52 17.86
CA VAL A 66 -20.14 1.56 16.77
C VAL A 66 -19.29 2.00 15.57
N LEU A 67 -19.40 3.25 15.13
CA LEU A 67 -18.65 3.75 13.99
C LEU A 67 -17.13 3.76 14.24
N ASP A 68 -16.69 4.19 15.41
CA ASP A 68 -15.28 4.15 15.82
C ASP A 68 -14.73 2.71 15.79
N SER A 69 -15.55 1.72 16.19
CA SER A 69 -15.14 0.31 16.14
C SER A 69 -14.92 -0.18 14.71
N PHE A 70 -15.79 0.22 13.77
CA PHE A 70 -15.62 -0.12 12.36
C PHE A 70 -14.41 0.58 11.75
N THR A 71 -14.26 1.89 11.97
CA THR A 71 -13.11 2.64 11.46
C THR A 71 -11.78 2.09 11.99
N LYS A 72 -11.76 1.63 13.25
CA LYS A 72 -10.57 0.97 13.81
C LYS A 72 -10.29 -0.36 13.12
N LEU A 73 -11.29 -1.22 12.96
CA LEU A 73 -11.14 -2.52 12.30
C LEU A 73 -10.72 -2.38 10.83
N GLU A 74 -11.28 -1.39 10.11
CA GLU A 74 -10.90 -1.07 8.74
C GLU A 74 -9.42 -0.67 8.66
N ALA A 75 -8.96 0.23 9.54
CA ALA A 75 -7.56 0.65 9.57
C ALA A 75 -6.60 -0.49 9.92
N GLU A 76 -6.99 -1.38 10.85
CA GLU A 76 -6.21 -2.58 11.17
C GLU A 76 -6.10 -3.52 9.96
N LEU A 77 -7.22 -3.77 9.27
CA LEU A 77 -7.26 -4.64 8.08
C LEU A 77 -6.45 -4.05 6.92
N GLU A 78 -6.53 -2.74 6.68
CA GLU A 78 -5.73 -2.07 5.66
C GLU A 78 -4.23 -2.22 5.94
N ALA A 79 -3.81 -2.03 7.19
CA ALA A 79 -2.41 -2.19 7.60
C ALA A 79 -1.92 -3.64 7.41
N GLU A 80 -2.73 -4.64 7.79
CA GLU A 80 -2.41 -6.05 7.58
C GLU A 80 -2.29 -6.40 6.09
N LEU A 81 -3.20 -5.89 5.26
CA LEU A 81 -3.18 -6.14 3.82
C LEU A 81 -1.96 -5.51 3.15
N GLU A 82 -1.60 -4.29 3.53
CA GLU A 82 -0.38 -3.64 3.05
C GLU A 82 0.88 -4.43 3.42
N ALA A 83 0.96 -4.91 4.68
CA ALA A 83 2.07 -5.73 5.14
C ALA A 83 2.18 -7.06 4.36
N GLU A 84 1.06 -7.74 4.11
CA GLU A 84 1.03 -8.97 3.31
C GLU A 84 1.42 -8.70 1.85
N LEU A 85 0.94 -7.61 1.25
CA LEU A 85 1.33 -7.22 -0.11
C LEU A 85 2.83 -6.95 -0.23
N GLU A 86 3.44 -6.28 0.76
CA GLU A 86 4.88 -6.10 0.80
C GLU A 86 5.63 -7.42 0.95
N ALA A 87 5.19 -8.29 1.85
CA ALA A 87 5.77 -9.61 2.05
C ALA A 87 5.74 -10.44 0.75
N ARG A 88 4.62 -10.40 0.03
CA ARG A 88 4.46 -11.07 -1.27
C ARG A 88 5.34 -10.48 -2.36
N ARG A 89 5.51 -9.17 -2.40
CA ARG A 89 6.45 -8.52 -3.32
C ARG A 89 7.89 -8.93 -3.04
N ARG A 90 8.30 -8.97 -1.77
CA ARG A 90 9.64 -9.44 -1.36
C ARG A 90 9.85 -10.91 -1.71
N GLN A 91 8.86 -11.75 -1.46
CA GLN A 91 8.89 -13.17 -1.82
C GLN A 91 9.03 -13.36 -3.35
N TYR A 92 8.25 -12.62 -4.14
CA TYR A 92 8.35 -12.65 -5.60
C TYR A 92 9.74 -12.22 -6.09
N GLN A 93 10.27 -11.12 -5.55
CA GLN A 93 11.61 -10.64 -5.90
C GLN A 93 12.67 -11.69 -5.58
N TYR A 94 12.61 -12.30 -4.39
CA TYR A 94 13.55 -13.36 -4.00
C TYR A 94 13.54 -14.54 -4.99
N TYR A 95 12.37 -15.06 -5.35
CA TYR A 95 12.29 -16.18 -6.28
C TYR A 95 12.66 -15.80 -7.72
N ARG A 96 12.31 -14.59 -8.15
CA ARG A 96 12.74 -14.06 -9.45
C ARG A 96 14.27 -14.01 -9.55
N ASP A 97 14.91 -13.43 -8.54
CA ASP A 97 16.37 -13.28 -8.51
C ASP A 97 17.05 -14.64 -8.34
N LEU A 98 16.43 -15.58 -7.60
CA LEU A 98 16.92 -16.96 -7.48
C LEU A 98 16.91 -17.69 -8.83
N LEU A 99 15.82 -17.58 -9.60
CA LEU A 99 15.70 -18.20 -10.92
C LEU A 99 16.67 -17.58 -11.92
N LEU A 100 16.79 -16.25 -11.95
CA LEU A 100 17.69 -15.57 -12.87
C LEU A 100 19.18 -15.81 -12.55
N SER A 101 19.53 -15.91 -11.26
CA SER A 101 20.90 -16.27 -10.84
C SER A 101 21.23 -17.75 -11.02
N PHE A 102 20.24 -18.62 -11.26
CA PHE A 102 20.49 -20.03 -11.56
C PHE A 102 21.20 -20.18 -12.91
N ASP A 103 20.75 -19.46 -13.93
CA ASP A 103 21.36 -19.48 -15.26
C ASP A 103 22.79 -18.92 -15.25
N GLU A 104 23.03 -17.83 -14.52
CA GLU A 104 24.38 -17.28 -14.37
C GLU A 104 25.33 -18.24 -13.66
N ARG A 105 24.86 -18.92 -12.60
CA ARG A 105 25.66 -19.91 -11.86
C ARG A 105 25.98 -21.14 -12.71
N MET A 106 25.01 -21.63 -13.49
CA MET A 106 25.21 -22.75 -14.42
C MET A 106 26.19 -22.40 -15.55
N LEU A 107 26.07 -21.20 -16.15
CA LEU A 107 26.99 -20.71 -17.15
C LEU A 107 28.40 -20.48 -16.59
N GLY A 108 28.51 -19.99 -15.35
CA GLY A 108 29.79 -19.84 -14.64
C GLY A 108 30.47 -21.18 -14.38
N ALA A 109 29.73 -22.17 -13.86
CA ALA A 109 30.25 -23.49 -13.53
C ALA A 109 30.75 -24.23 -14.78
N SER A 110 30.00 -24.20 -15.89
CA SER A 110 30.41 -24.82 -17.15
C SER A 110 31.69 -24.19 -17.75
N LYS A 111 31.82 -22.86 -17.70
CA LYS A 111 33.03 -22.14 -18.14
C LYS A 111 34.25 -22.46 -17.27
N GLN A 112 34.05 -22.65 -15.97
CA GLN A 112 35.13 -23.04 -15.06
C GLN A 112 35.57 -24.49 -15.28
N ALA A 113 34.62 -25.41 -15.46
CA ALA A 113 34.89 -26.81 -15.76
C ALA A 113 35.68 -26.99 -17.07
N SER A 114 35.31 -26.26 -18.14
CA SER A 114 36.03 -26.32 -19.42
C SER A 114 37.46 -25.76 -19.33
N LYS A 115 37.68 -24.67 -18.56
CA LYS A 115 39.02 -24.14 -18.27
C LYS A 115 39.88 -25.10 -17.44
N GLN A 116 39.30 -25.82 -16.49
CA GLN A 116 40.02 -26.80 -15.69
C GLN A 116 40.39 -28.05 -16.49
N ALA A 117 39.47 -28.56 -17.31
CA ALA A 117 39.72 -29.71 -18.19
C ALA A 117 40.83 -29.42 -19.20
N SER A 118 40.83 -28.24 -19.84
CA SER A 118 41.88 -27.83 -20.77
C SER A 118 43.25 -27.66 -20.10
N LYS A 119 43.31 -27.11 -18.87
CA LYS A 119 44.54 -27.07 -18.06
C LYS A 119 45.05 -28.45 -17.65
N GLN A 120 44.17 -29.40 -17.34
CA GLN A 120 44.57 -30.76 -16.97
C GLN A 120 45.05 -31.55 -18.19
N ALA A 121 44.38 -31.43 -19.32
CA ALA A 121 44.78 -32.07 -20.58
C ALA A 121 46.17 -31.60 -21.05
N SER A 122 46.44 -30.28 -21.01
CA SER A 122 47.76 -29.73 -21.35
C SER A 122 48.87 -30.19 -20.39
N LYS A 123 48.58 -30.32 -19.10
CA LYS A 123 49.52 -30.90 -18.11
C LYS A 123 49.78 -32.40 -18.34
N GLN A 124 48.77 -33.16 -18.73
CA GLN A 124 48.92 -34.59 -19.01
C GLN A 124 49.67 -34.84 -20.31
N ALA A 125 49.38 -34.07 -21.37
CA ALA A 125 50.08 -34.14 -22.65
C ALA A 125 51.58 -33.82 -22.51
N SER A 126 51.93 -32.78 -21.76
CA SER A 126 53.34 -32.42 -21.49
C SER A 126 54.06 -33.50 -20.67
N LYS A 127 53.39 -34.14 -19.71
CA LYS A 127 53.94 -35.29 -18.96
C LYS A 127 54.11 -36.55 -19.82
N GLN A 128 53.21 -36.79 -20.78
CA GLN A 128 53.32 -37.95 -21.67
C GLN A 128 54.42 -37.76 -22.71
N ALA A 129 54.54 -36.55 -23.28
CA ALA A 129 55.60 -36.21 -24.23
C ALA A 129 57.00 -36.33 -23.60
N SER A 130 57.19 -35.86 -22.36
CA SER A 130 58.47 -36.01 -21.67
C SER A 130 58.80 -37.46 -21.33
N LYS A 131 57.80 -38.31 -21.05
CA LYS A 131 57.99 -39.75 -20.82
C LYS A 131 58.34 -40.52 -22.09
N GLN A 132 57.86 -40.07 -23.26
CA GLN A 132 58.17 -40.68 -24.56
C GLN A 132 59.54 -40.28 -25.08
N ALA A 133 60.04 -39.08 -24.75
CA ALA A 133 61.37 -38.61 -25.16
C ALA A 133 62.54 -39.17 -24.30
N SER A 134 62.25 -39.81 -23.17
CA SER A 134 63.25 -40.48 -22.31
C SER A 134 63.29 -42.01 -22.46
N LYS A 135 62.63 -42.56 -23.49
CA LYS A 135 62.78 -43.94 -23.94
C LYS A 135 63.55 -43.95 -25.26
#